data_AF-A0A8S9WSF6-F1
#
_entry.id   AF-A0A8S9WSF6-F1
#
_cell.length_a   1.000
_cell.length_b   1.000
_cell.length_c   1.000
_cell.angle_alpha   90.00
_cell.angle_beta   90.00
_cell.angle_gamma   90.00
#
_symmetry.space_group_name_H-M   'P 1'
#
loop_
_entity.id
_entity.type
_entity.pdbx_description
1 polymer ?
#
loop_
_entity_poly.entity_id
_entity_poly.type
_entity_poly.pdbx_seq_one_letter_code
_entity_poly.pdbx_strand_id
1 'polypeptide(L)'
;MSDGYAPLIWSYTSYYSGNIDTRAVIYSAMEDFTSKMIVVPIIVLFSLFQQGLKISPLAIALAGIVWLTGSAITSGLRTAILVRSTNRYGTDFFIYLGFIYEAAIVIGHIVFIQILAPFMLHDIPEGPAKSTIDGVAQKAGYYPRHVVYFEPNAEGRPDADPNAYHAGLLGASMIVVAESLLKIVGPTDIGAVVAHELGHWSYSHSSFSFATNALANACFMLTSMWSYGNREIYDIFSFNQNDPPHPIIGVLLSSKYFFPILGGFLTGFRGSLSYFCEFAADGFAVKMGLGTELRRSLINLTSRIKCSQAWTLGTLLGSVDTQVWFSGLKSYLDKMLIVGCSKVNRTFIAAIFGFCLCVHALQATSFTLSEEAIQELQAMDPSATRELAYILLEAAKGAQKTHKRNSEIINSLLGLPKVLNDAGR
;
A
#
# COMPACT_ATOMS: atom_id res chain seq x y z
N MET A 1 19.59 34.90 12.82
CA MET A 1 19.46 33.89 11.75
C MET A 1 19.48 32.51 12.39
N SER A 2 18.41 32.14 13.10
CA SER A 2 18.22 30.76 13.58
C SER A 2 16.75 30.36 13.43
N ASP A 3 16.09 30.93 12.42
CA ASP A 3 14.68 30.68 12.19
C ASP A 3 14.61 29.43 11.30
N GLY A 4 14.06 28.34 11.85
CA GLY A 4 13.87 27.10 11.11
C GLY A 4 13.01 27.33 9.87
N TYR A 5 13.05 26.38 8.92
CA TYR A 5 12.29 26.48 7.66
C TYR A 5 10.79 26.76 7.90
N ALA A 6 10.14 26.04 8.82
CA ALA A 6 8.72 26.24 9.12
C ALA A 6 8.40 27.64 9.70
N PRO A 7 9.11 28.15 10.73
CA PRO A 7 8.98 29.55 11.17
C PRO A 7 9.23 30.58 10.06
N LEU A 8 10.21 30.33 9.18
CA LEU A 8 10.51 31.22 8.06
C LEU A 8 9.31 31.34 7.11
N ILE A 9 8.72 30.22 6.69
CA ILE A 9 7.51 30.22 5.85
C ILE A 9 6.34 30.90 6.56
N TRP A 10 6.17 30.68 7.88
CA TRP A 10 5.15 31.36 8.68
C TRP A 10 5.33 32.88 8.70
N SER A 11 6.57 33.37 8.81
CA SER A 11 6.88 34.80 8.83
C SER A 11 6.48 35.53 7.53
N TYR A 12 6.56 34.84 6.38
CA TYR A 12 6.11 35.39 5.09
C TYR A 12 4.59 35.59 5.00
N THR A 13 3.82 34.99 5.91
CA THR A 13 2.36 35.19 6.00
C THR A 13 1.96 36.38 6.87
N SER A 14 2.91 37.11 7.46
CA SER A 14 2.68 38.20 8.42
C SER A 14 1.79 39.33 7.90
N TYR A 15 1.76 39.58 6.59
CA TYR A 15 0.85 40.53 5.96
C TYR A 15 -0.63 40.24 6.28
N TYR A 16 -0.98 38.98 6.54
CA TYR A 16 -2.35 38.54 6.85
C TYR A 16 -2.58 38.36 8.37
N SER A 17 -1.75 38.96 9.23
CA SER A 17 -1.84 38.86 10.71
C SER A 17 -3.22 39.16 11.31
N GLY A 18 -4.03 39.99 10.66
CA GLY A 18 -5.41 40.27 11.09
C GLY A 18 -6.39 39.10 10.97
N ASN A 19 -6.04 38.03 10.24
CA ASN A 19 -6.84 36.81 10.14
C ASN A 19 -5.94 35.56 10.18
N ILE A 20 -5.84 34.96 11.37
CA ILE A 20 -4.99 33.81 11.65
C ILE A 20 -5.40 32.55 10.86
N ASP A 21 -6.69 32.39 10.52
CA ASP A 21 -7.19 31.30 9.69
C ASP A 21 -6.64 31.43 8.26
N THR A 22 -6.71 32.64 7.70
CA THR A 22 -6.15 32.94 6.37
C THR A 22 -4.65 32.71 6.33
N ARG A 23 -3.93 33.07 7.41
CA ARG A 23 -2.49 32.77 7.52
C ARG A 23 -2.21 31.27 7.46
N ALA A 24 -2.99 30.45 8.16
CA ALA A 24 -2.82 29.00 8.15
C ALA A 24 -3.00 28.40 6.74
N VAL A 25 -4.00 28.89 6.00
CA VAL A 25 -4.28 28.47 4.63
C VAL A 25 -3.13 28.84 3.69
N ILE A 26 -2.68 30.09 3.75
CA ILE A 26 -1.57 30.58 2.91
C ILE A 26 -0.28 29.86 3.27
N TYR A 27 -0.01 29.67 4.57
CA TYR A 27 1.13 28.90 5.05
C TYR A 27 1.13 27.50 4.43
N SER A 28 0.02 26.76 4.52
CA SER A 28 -0.08 25.40 3.99
C SER A 28 0.15 25.32 2.48
N ALA A 29 -0.30 26.32 1.72
CA ALA A 29 -0.08 26.39 0.28
C ALA A 29 1.39 26.72 -0.05
N MET A 30 1.97 27.70 0.64
CA MET A 30 3.38 28.09 0.46
C MET A 30 4.34 26.97 0.85
N GLU A 31 4.07 26.30 1.97
CA GLU A 31 4.85 25.16 2.48
C GLU A 31 4.83 23.99 1.49
N ASP A 32 3.66 23.63 0.96
CA ASP A 32 3.52 22.56 -0.03
C ASP A 32 4.25 22.89 -1.33
N PHE A 33 4.09 24.12 -1.82
CA PHE A 33 4.76 24.60 -3.03
C PHE A 33 6.29 24.59 -2.87
N THR A 34 6.80 25.24 -1.82
CA THR A 34 8.24 25.44 -1.63
C THR A 34 8.97 24.13 -1.32
N SER A 35 8.37 23.24 -0.54
CA SER A 35 8.98 21.95 -0.20
C SER A 35 9.07 21.00 -1.40
N LYS A 36 8.17 21.12 -2.38
CA LYS A 36 8.15 20.28 -3.59
C LYS A 36 8.82 20.93 -4.80
N MET A 37 9.12 22.23 -4.74
CA MET A 37 9.69 22.99 -5.87
C MET A 37 10.98 22.36 -6.41
N ILE A 38 11.82 21.78 -5.54
CA ILE A 38 13.08 21.14 -5.91
C ILE A 38 12.88 19.87 -6.77
N VAL A 39 11.70 19.26 -6.73
CA VAL A 39 11.39 18.03 -7.46
C VAL A 39 11.33 18.28 -8.97
N VAL A 40 10.86 19.46 -9.41
CA VAL A 40 10.74 19.78 -10.85
C VAL A 40 12.08 19.79 -11.59
N PRO A 41 13.13 20.52 -11.16
CA PRO A 41 14.41 20.48 -11.85
C PRO A 41 15.05 19.07 -11.81
N ILE A 42 14.81 18.29 -10.75
CA ILE A 42 15.28 16.91 -10.65
C ILE A 42 14.61 16.02 -11.72
N ILE A 43 13.28 16.09 -11.87
CA ILE A 43 12.55 15.33 -12.90
C ILE A 43 13.02 15.73 -14.30
N VAL A 44 13.18 17.03 -14.55
CA VAL A 44 13.70 17.52 -15.84
C VAL A 44 15.08 16.94 -16.12
N LEU A 45 15.98 16.96 -15.13
CA LEU A 45 17.31 16.37 -15.27
C LEU A 45 17.23 14.87 -15.59
N PHE A 46 16.43 14.09 -14.86
CA PHE A 46 16.25 12.66 -15.12
C PHE A 46 15.68 12.39 -16.51
N SER A 47 14.76 13.23 -17.00
CA SER A 47 14.19 13.08 -18.33
C SER A 47 15.22 13.19 -19.46
N LEU A 48 16.32 13.94 -19.25
CA LEU A 48 17.41 14.08 -20.22
C LEU A 48 18.25 12.80 -20.35
N PHE A 49 18.31 11.99 -19.30
CA PHE A 49 19.06 10.73 -19.30
C PHE A 49 18.23 9.53 -19.78
N GLN A 50 16.91 9.69 -19.90
CA GLN A 50 16.02 8.61 -20.29
C GLN A 50 15.90 8.50 -21.82
N GLN A 51 16.52 7.46 -22.39
CA GLN A 51 16.42 7.19 -23.82
C GLN A 51 14.98 6.81 -24.22
N GLY A 52 14.49 7.38 -25.33
CA GLY A 52 13.16 7.08 -25.89
C GLY A 52 12.01 7.95 -25.42
N LEU A 53 12.24 8.90 -24.50
CA LEU A 53 11.20 9.85 -24.11
C LEU A 53 10.97 10.88 -25.24
N LYS A 54 9.75 10.92 -25.80
CA LYS A 54 9.37 11.84 -26.89
C LYS A 54 8.91 13.23 -26.40
N ILE A 55 8.90 13.46 -25.09
CA ILE A 55 8.40 14.70 -24.48
C ILE A 55 9.57 15.66 -24.27
N SER A 56 9.40 16.93 -24.62
CA SER A 56 10.46 17.93 -24.45
C SER A 56 10.69 18.26 -22.96
N PRO A 57 11.94 18.54 -22.54
CA PRO A 57 12.26 18.94 -21.16
C PRO A 57 11.46 20.16 -20.68
N LEU A 58 11.18 21.11 -21.58
CA LEU A 58 10.34 22.28 -21.31
C LEU A 58 8.89 21.88 -20.99
N ALA A 59 8.32 20.94 -21.73
CA ALA A 59 6.96 20.46 -21.46
C ALA A 59 6.87 19.77 -20.09
N ILE A 60 7.90 19.01 -19.70
CA ILE A 60 8.01 18.38 -18.38
C ILE A 60 8.10 19.44 -17.28
N ALA A 61 8.91 20.48 -17.47
CA ALA A 61 9.03 21.59 -16.54
C ALA A 61 7.68 22.32 -16.34
N LEU A 62 6.99 22.64 -17.44
CA LEU A 62 5.68 23.30 -17.41
C LEU A 62 4.62 22.43 -16.71
N ALA A 63 4.57 21.14 -17.04
CA ALA A 63 3.67 20.19 -16.37
C ALA A 63 3.97 20.11 -14.87
N GLY A 64 5.25 20.07 -14.49
CA GLY A 64 5.68 20.09 -13.09
C GLY A 64 5.23 21.35 -12.36
N ILE A 65 5.34 22.53 -12.96
CA ILE A 65 4.87 23.80 -12.37
C ILE A 65 3.35 23.82 -12.20
N VAL A 66 2.60 23.36 -13.20
CA VAL A 66 1.14 23.24 -13.13
C VAL A 66 0.74 22.30 -11.99
N TRP A 67 1.41 21.14 -11.89
CA TRP A 67 1.20 20.18 -10.81
C TRP A 67 1.51 20.77 -9.43
N LEU A 68 2.64 21.45 -9.27
CA LEU A 68 3.00 22.12 -8.01
C LEU A 68 1.96 23.16 -7.59
N THR A 69 1.51 23.97 -8.55
CA THR A 69 0.51 25.02 -8.31
C THR A 69 -0.83 24.39 -7.90
N GLY A 70 -1.25 23.32 -8.61
CA GLY A 70 -2.43 22.55 -8.26
C GLY A 70 -2.34 21.95 -6.85
N SER A 71 -1.21 21.32 -6.52
CA SER A 71 -0.95 20.73 -5.20
C SER A 71 -1.02 21.79 -4.09
N ALA A 72 -0.44 22.97 -4.30
CA ALA A 72 -0.48 24.08 -3.35
C ALA A 72 -1.91 24.59 -3.12
N ILE A 73 -2.70 24.75 -4.19
CA ILE A 73 -4.12 25.13 -4.11
C ILE A 73 -4.92 24.08 -3.34
N THR A 74 -4.73 22.80 -3.65
CA THR A 74 -5.38 21.69 -2.94
C THR A 74 -4.98 21.66 -1.46
N SER A 75 -3.71 21.90 -1.15
CA SER A 75 -3.20 21.99 0.23
C SER A 75 -3.87 23.14 0.99
N GLY A 76 -3.94 24.33 0.38
CA GLY A 76 -4.65 25.48 0.93
C GLY A 76 -6.14 25.21 1.15
N LEU A 77 -6.83 24.64 0.16
CA LEU A 77 -8.26 24.30 0.26
C LEU A 77 -8.52 23.25 1.35
N ARG A 78 -7.71 22.19 1.42
CA ARG A 78 -7.77 21.19 2.48
C ARG A 78 -7.61 21.86 3.85
N THR A 79 -6.60 22.72 4.00
CA THR A 79 -6.37 23.43 5.26
C THR A 79 -7.51 24.39 5.59
N ALA A 80 -8.11 25.06 4.60
CA ALA A 80 -9.29 25.90 4.81
C ALA A 80 -10.50 25.09 5.33
N ILE A 81 -10.73 23.89 4.77
CA ILE A 81 -11.76 22.96 5.24
C ILE A 81 -11.44 22.51 6.67
N LEU A 82 -10.19 22.14 6.96
CA LEU A 82 -9.78 21.71 8.30
C LEU A 82 -9.92 22.83 9.34
N VAL A 83 -9.49 24.05 9.01
CA VAL A 83 -9.63 25.24 9.88
C VAL A 83 -11.10 25.53 10.12
N ARG A 84 -11.92 25.63 9.06
CA ARG A 84 -13.37 25.88 9.20
C ARG A 84 -14.07 24.80 10.02
N SER A 85 -13.69 23.54 9.83
CA SER A 85 -14.27 22.41 10.55
C SER A 85 -13.84 22.39 12.01
N THR A 86 -12.57 22.63 12.31
CA THR A 86 -12.07 22.71 13.69
C THR A 86 -12.59 23.94 14.43
N ASN A 87 -12.80 25.07 13.74
CA ASN A 87 -13.46 26.26 14.31
C ASN A 87 -14.94 26.00 14.62
N ARG A 88 -15.62 25.14 13.84
CA ARG A 88 -17.05 24.83 14.03
C ARG A 88 -17.30 23.70 15.03
N TYR A 89 -16.48 22.66 15.00
CA TYR A 89 -16.72 21.38 15.70
C TYR A 89 -15.66 21.06 16.76
N GLY A 90 -14.62 21.89 16.90
CA GLY A 90 -13.50 21.63 17.79
C GLY A 90 -12.57 20.53 17.25
N THR A 91 -11.67 20.06 18.12
CA THR A 91 -10.69 19.02 17.77
C THR A 91 -11.30 17.63 17.62
N ASP A 92 -12.47 17.39 18.21
CA ASP A 92 -13.19 16.12 18.05
C ASP A 92 -13.58 15.86 16.59
N PHE A 93 -13.57 16.90 15.74
CA PHE A 93 -13.72 16.79 14.29
C PHE A 93 -12.86 15.69 13.67
N PHE A 94 -11.61 15.50 14.11
CA PHE A 94 -10.75 14.46 13.56
C PHE A 94 -11.30 13.05 13.80
N ILE A 95 -11.96 12.80 14.93
CA ILE A 95 -12.59 11.51 15.22
C ILE A 95 -13.81 11.28 14.33
N TYR A 96 -14.67 12.29 14.19
CA TYR A 96 -15.81 12.21 13.28
C TYR A 96 -15.36 12.01 11.83
N LEU A 97 -14.33 12.73 11.39
CA LEU A 97 -13.73 12.57 10.08
C LEU A 97 -13.20 11.14 9.87
N GLY A 98 -12.54 10.57 10.87
CA GLY A 98 -12.09 9.18 10.87
C GLY A 98 -13.23 8.19 10.65
N PHE A 99 -14.29 8.28 11.45
CA PHE A 99 -15.46 7.40 11.32
C PHE A 99 -16.18 7.56 9.99
N ILE A 100 -16.38 8.80 9.53
CA ILE A 100 -17.02 9.08 8.23
C ILE A 100 -16.18 8.49 7.11
N TYR A 101 -14.85 8.66 7.18
CA TYR A 101 -13.92 8.07 6.21
C TYR A 101 -14.03 6.55 6.20
N GLU A 102 -13.94 5.88 7.36
CA GLU A 102 -14.05 4.42 7.43
C GLU A 102 -15.41 3.92 6.93
N ALA A 103 -16.50 4.56 7.34
CA ALA A 103 -17.84 4.20 6.88
C ALA A 103 -17.96 4.32 5.36
N ALA A 104 -17.42 5.40 4.78
CA ALA A 104 -17.40 5.60 3.33
C ALA A 104 -16.58 4.51 2.61
N ILE A 105 -15.42 4.12 3.17
CA ILE A 105 -14.60 3.03 2.61
C ILE A 105 -15.34 1.69 2.69
N VAL A 106 -15.94 1.34 3.83
CA VAL A 106 -16.72 0.09 3.99
C VAL A 106 -17.87 0.04 3.00
N ILE A 107 -18.69 1.10 2.96
CA ILE A 107 -19.84 1.18 2.05
C ILE A 107 -19.36 1.10 0.60
N GLY A 108 -18.31 1.84 0.25
CA GLY A 108 -17.73 1.83 -1.09
C GLY A 108 -17.26 0.44 -1.53
N HIS A 109 -16.59 -0.30 -0.63
CA HIS A 109 -16.15 -1.67 -0.92
C HIS A 109 -17.33 -2.63 -1.11
N ILE A 110 -18.36 -2.54 -0.26
CA ILE A 110 -19.55 -3.39 -0.38
C ILE A 110 -20.30 -3.07 -1.68
N VAL A 111 -20.50 -1.78 -1.99
CA VAL A 111 -21.12 -1.33 -3.25
C VAL A 111 -20.31 -1.79 -4.45
N PHE A 112 -18.98 -1.71 -4.37
CA PHE A 112 -18.12 -2.22 -5.43
C PHE A 112 -18.33 -3.72 -5.66
N ILE A 113 -18.24 -4.54 -4.61
CA ILE A 113 -18.35 -6.00 -4.73
C ILE A 113 -19.76 -6.44 -5.16
N GLN A 114 -20.81 -5.85 -4.59
CA GLN A 114 -22.19 -6.33 -4.79
C GLN A 114 -22.91 -5.69 -5.98
N ILE A 115 -22.51 -4.50 -6.42
CA ILE A 115 -23.24 -3.73 -7.43
C ILE A 115 -22.37 -3.45 -8.64
N LEU A 116 -21.18 -2.86 -8.44
CA LEU A 116 -20.36 -2.43 -9.57
C LEU A 116 -19.66 -3.61 -10.26
N ALA A 117 -19.02 -4.49 -9.50
CA ALA A 117 -18.27 -5.63 -10.05
C ALA A 117 -19.17 -6.56 -10.88
N PRO A 118 -20.40 -6.94 -10.47
CA PRO A 118 -21.29 -7.76 -11.31
C PRO A 118 -21.71 -7.08 -12.62
N PHE A 119 -21.64 -5.74 -12.71
CA PHE A 119 -21.93 -5.01 -13.96
C PHE A 119 -20.71 -4.96 -14.90
N MET A 120 -19.50 -4.99 -14.34
CA MET A 120 -18.24 -4.86 -15.09
C MET A 120 -17.60 -6.20 -15.44
N LEU A 121 -17.88 -7.25 -14.66
CA LEU A 121 -17.25 -8.56 -14.78
C LEU A 121 -18.20 -9.57 -15.40
N HIS A 122 -17.62 -10.62 -15.97
CA HIS A 122 -18.35 -11.65 -16.69
C HIS A 122 -18.31 -12.98 -15.94
N ASP A 123 -19.23 -13.88 -16.28
CA ASP A 123 -19.12 -15.28 -15.85
C ASP A 123 -17.91 -15.95 -16.50
N ILE A 124 -17.34 -16.94 -15.81
CA ILE A 124 -16.27 -17.77 -16.37
C ILE A 124 -16.76 -18.45 -17.66
N PRO A 125 -16.02 -18.34 -18.78
CA PRO A 125 -16.38 -18.98 -20.04
C PRO A 125 -16.52 -20.51 -19.90
N GLU A 126 -17.46 -21.09 -20.65
CA GLU A 126 -17.67 -22.55 -20.65
C GLU A 126 -16.41 -23.31 -21.06
N GLY A 127 -16.10 -24.39 -20.33
CA GLY A 127 -14.97 -25.26 -20.62
C GLY A 127 -14.38 -25.96 -19.40
N PRO A 128 -13.28 -26.72 -19.56
CA PRO A 128 -12.68 -27.51 -18.49
C PRO A 128 -12.22 -26.66 -17.29
N ALA A 129 -11.82 -25.41 -17.53
CA ALA A 129 -11.43 -24.47 -16.48
C ALA A 129 -12.62 -24.13 -15.58
N LYS A 130 -13.78 -23.82 -16.16
CA LYS A 130 -15.03 -23.55 -15.42
C LYS A 130 -15.42 -24.72 -14.54
N SER A 131 -15.48 -25.93 -15.11
CA SER A 131 -15.81 -27.14 -14.34
C SER A 131 -14.87 -27.35 -13.15
N THR A 132 -13.58 -27.06 -13.33
CA THR A 132 -12.59 -27.19 -12.25
C THR A 132 -12.80 -26.12 -11.18
N ILE A 133 -12.96 -24.86 -11.58
CA ILE A 133 -13.19 -23.73 -10.68
C ILE A 133 -14.46 -23.94 -9.86
N ASP A 134 -15.57 -24.30 -10.51
CA ASP A 134 -16.86 -24.55 -9.86
C ASP A 134 -16.76 -25.72 -8.88
N GLY A 135 -16.07 -26.80 -9.25
CA GLY A 135 -15.85 -27.95 -8.37
C GLY A 135 -15.04 -27.60 -7.12
N VAL A 136 -13.98 -26.79 -7.27
CA VAL A 136 -13.15 -26.31 -6.14
C VAL A 136 -13.96 -25.36 -5.26
N ALA A 137 -14.67 -24.39 -5.84
CA ALA A 137 -15.50 -23.44 -5.12
C ALA A 137 -16.66 -24.12 -4.36
N GLN A 138 -17.27 -25.15 -4.94
CA GLN A 138 -18.31 -25.95 -4.29
C GLN A 138 -17.73 -26.76 -3.13
N LYS A 139 -16.57 -27.41 -3.32
CA LYS A 139 -15.89 -28.17 -2.25
C LYS A 139 -15.50 -27.29 -1.06
N ALA A 140 -15.14 -26.03 -1.31
CA ALA A 140 -14.82 -25.05 -0.28
C ALA A 140 -16.06 -24.41 0.39
N GLY A 141 -17.28 -24.68 -0.11
CA GLY A 141 -18.52 -24.07 0.40
C GLY A 141 -18.70 -22.60 0.01
N TYR A 142 -17.94 -22.12 -0.99
CA TYR A 142 -18.02 -20.76 -1.52
C TYR A 142 -19.24 -20.59 -2.43
N TYR A 143 -19.45 -21.58 -3.31
CA TYR A 143 -20.61 -21.65 -4.18
C TYR A 143 -21.80 -22.34 -3.47
N PRO A 144 -23.06 -21.87 -3.61
CA PRO A 144 -23.53 -20.78 -4.47
C PRO A 144 -23.63 -19.41 -3.79
N ARG A 145 -23.07 -19.25 -2.57
CA ARG A 145 -23.18 -17.98 -1.82
C ARG A 145 -22.44 -16.84 -2.48
N HIS A 146 -21.33 -17.16 -3.15
CA HIS A 146 -20.44 -16.21 -3.80
C HIS A 146 -20.04 -16.72 -5.18
N VAL A 147 -19.66 -15.79 -6.07
CA VAL A 147 -19.36 -16.07 -7.48
C VAL A 147 -17.88 -15.84 -7.76
N VAL A 148 -17.32 -16.66 -8.66
CA VAL A 148 -16.01 -16.45 -9.28
C VAL A 148 -16.22 -15.79 -10.63
N TYR A 149 -15.68 -14.60 -10.80
CA TYR A 149 -15.82 -13.78 -11.99
C TYR A 149 -14.61 -13.89 -12.92
N PHE A 150 -14.86 -13.59 -14.19
CA PHE A 150 -13.88 -13.47 -15.24
C PHE A 150 -13.67 -12.00 -15.61
N GLU A 151 -12.40 -11.59 -15.68
CA GLU A 151 -11.99 -10.28 -16.20
C GLU A 151 -11.33 -10.45 -17.57
N PRO A 152 -11.97 -10.01 -18.67
CA PRO A 152 -11.35 -10.03 -19.99
C PRO A 152 -10.21 -9.01 -20.06
N ASN A 153 -9.22 -9.29 -20.90
CA ASN A 153 -8.17 -8.30 -21.16
C ASN A 153 -8.81 -7.05 -21.82
N ALA A 154 -8.40 -5.87 -21.36
CA ALA A 154 -8.84 -4.62 -22.00
C ALA A 154 -8.45 -4.61 -23.49
N GLU A 155 -9.35 -4.10 -24.35
CA GLU A 155 -9.08 -3.96 -25.78
C GLU A 155 -7.77 -3.17 -26.02
N GLY A 156 -6.89 -3.74 -26.84
CA GLY A 156 -5.57 -3.16 -27.11
C GLY A 156 -4.50 -3.44 -26.05
N ARG A 157 -4.80 -4.23 -25.00
CA ARG A 157 -3.85 -4.68 -23.97
C ARG A 157 -3.77 -6.21 -23.90
N PRO A 158 -3.28 -6.88 -24.97
CA PRO A 158 -3.12 -8.34 -24.97
C PRO A 158 -2.11 -8.84 -23.93
N ASP A 159 -1.23 -7.95 -23.47
CA ASP A 159 -0.09 -8.23 -22.58
C ASP A 159 -0.41 -7.94 -21.09
N ALA A 160 -1.70 -7.97 -20.70
CA ALA A 160 -2.08 -7.74 -19.31
C ALA A 160 -1.41 -8.74 -18.36
N ASP A 161 -0.99 -8.28 -17.19
CA ASP A 161 -0.34 -9.14 -16.20
C ASP A 161 -1.30 -10.25 -15.76
N PRO A 162 -0.83 -11.51 -15.66
CA PRO A 162 -1.65 -12.60 -15.18
C PRO A 162 -1.98 -12.44 -13.71
N ASN A 163 -3.27 -12.41 -13.37
CA ASN A 163 -3.70 -12.23 -11.99
C ASN A 163 -4.98 -13.00 -11.67
N ALA A 164 -5.12 -13.34 -10.39
CA ALA A 164 -6.38 -13.66 -9.74
C ALA A 164 -6.36 -12.99 -8.37
N TYR A 165 -7.52 -12.57 -7.88
CA TYR A 165 -7.60 -11.98 -6.55
C TYR A 165 -8.95 -12.20 -5.90
N HIS A 166 -8.92 -12.38 -4.58
CA HIS A 166 -10.07 -12.30 -3.71
C HIS A 166 -10.27 -10.87 -3.18
N ALA A 167 -11.51 -10.38 -3.25
CA ALA A 167 -11.96 -9.18 -2.57
C ALA A 167 -13.16 -9.51 -1.69
N GLY A 168 -13.09 -9.20 -0.40
CA GLY A 168 -14.19 -9.46 0.52
C GLY A 168 -14.21 -8.56 1.75
N LEU A 169 -15.40 -8.19 2.19
CA LEU A 169 -15.65 -7.39 3.39
C LEU A 169 -17.07 -7.63 3.91
N LEU A 170 -17.23 -7.87 5.21
CA LEU A 170 -18.54 -8.01 5.90
C LEU A 170 -19.52 -8.96 5.18
N GLY A 171 -19.01 -10.09 4.66
CA GLY A 171 -19.82 -11.10 3.97
C GLY A 171 -20.06 -10.81 2.47
N ALA A 172 -19.77 -9.60 1.97
CA ALA A 172 -19.58 -9.41 0.53
C ALA A 172 -18.25 -10.06 0.13
N SER A 173 -18.26 -10.86 -0.94
CA SER A 173 -17.07 -11.57 -1.42
C SER A 173 -17.15 -11.82 -2.91
N MET A 174 -16.02 -11.69 -3.59
CA MET A 174 -15.82 -12.08 -4.97
C MET A 174 -14.39 -12.60 -5.17
N ILE A 175 -14.23 -13.54 -6.11
CA ILE A 175 -12.92 -13.89 -6.65
C ILE A 175 -12.95 -13.50 -8.12
N VAL A 176 -11.89 -12.88 -8.62
CA VAL A 176 -11.77 -12.47 -10.02
C VAL A 176 -10.57 -13.19 -10.63
N VAL A 177 -10.76 -13.76 -11.81
CA VAL A 177 -9.73 -14.45 -12.59
C VAL A 177 -9.55 -13.74 -13.92
N ALA A 178 -8.34 -13.25 -14.20
CA ALA A 178 -8.04 -12.55 -15.44
C ALA A 178 -7.84 -13.50 -16.63
N GLU A 179 -8.18 -13.05 -17.83
CA GLU A 179 -7.95 -13.78 -19.08
C GLU A 179 -6.48 -14.10 -19.33
N SER A 180 -5.59 -13.17 -19.03
CA SER A 180 -4.13 -13.36 -19.08
C SER A 180 -3.67 -14.57 -18.26
N LEU A 181 -4.27 -14.80 -17.09
CA LEU A 181 -3.95 -15.96 -16.26
C LEU A 181 -4.44 -17.26 -16.89
N LEU A 182 -5.69 -17.31 -17.37
CA LEU A 182 -6.27 -18.51 -18.01
C LEU A 182 -5.52 -18.94 -19.28
N LYS A 183 -4.81 -18.03 -19.95
CA LYS A 183 -3.94 -18.34 -21.10
C LYS A 183 -2.60 -18.98 -20.69
N ILE A 184 -2.20 -18.87 -19.43
CA ILE A 184 -0.91 -19.33 -18.92
C ILE A 184 -1.02 -20.63 -18.14
N VAL A 185 -2.06 -20.76 -17.31
CA VAL A 185 -2.27 -21.94 -16.47
C VAL A 185 -3.30 -22.89 -17.09
N GLY A 186 -3.04 -24.19 -17.00
CA GLY A 186 -3.98 -25.20 -17.48
C GLY A 186 -5.25 -25.29 -16.62
N PRO A 187 -6.30 -25.99 -17.09
CA PRO A 187 -7.58 -26.12 -16.38
C PRO A 187 -7.47 -26.67 -14.94
N THR A 188 -6.58 -27.62 -14.70
CA THR A 188 -6.33 -28.18 -13.35
C THR A 188 -5.57 -27.20 -12.46
N ASP A 189 -4.66 -26.44 -13.05
CA ASP A 189 -3.76 -25.51 -12.36
C ASP A 189 -4.47 -24.24 -11.91
N ILE A 190 -5.44 -23.76 -12.71
CA ILE A 190 -6.28 -22.63 -12.30
C ILE A 190 -7.13 -22.98 -11.08
N GLY A 191 -7.58 -24.23 -10.96
CA GLY A 191 -8.27 -24.71 -9.76
C GLY A 191 -7.43 -24.55 -8.50
N ALA A 192 -6.11 -24.74 -8.60
CA ALA A 192 -5.18 -24.56 -7.48
C ALA A 192 -4.96 -23.08 -7.12
N VAL A 193 -4.90 -22.20 -8.11
CA VAL A 193 -4.83 -20.74 -7.88
C VAL A 193 -6.13 -20.25 -7.22
N VAL A 194 -7.29 -20.69 -7.72
CA VAL A 194 -8.57 -20.37 -7.09
C VAL A 194 -8.67 -20.96 -5.67
N ALA A 195 -8.12 -22.15 -5.43
CA ALA A 195 -8.03 -22.70 -4.07
C ALA A 195 -7.19 -21.82 -3.12
N HIS A 196 -6.09 -21.24 -3.61
CA HIS A 196 -5.31 -20.25 -2.86
C HIS A 196 -6.16 -18.99 -2.55
N GLU A 197 -6.87 -18.43 -3.54
CA GLU A 197 -7.78 -17.29 -3.32
C GLU A 197 -8.91 -17.61 -2.33
N LEU A 198 -9.45 -18.83 -2.38
CA LEU A 198 -10.43 -19.34 -1.42
C LEU A 198 -9.85 -19.47 0.00
N GLY A 199 -8.53 -19.65 0.13
CA GLY A 199 -7.83 -19.55 1.41
C GLY A 199 -7.93 -18.14 2.00
N HIS A 200 -7.74 -17.10 1.18
CA HIS A 200 -7.92 -15.71 1.63
C HIS A 200 -9.35 -15.41 2.06
N TRP A 201 -10.33 -15.96 1.36
CA TRP A 201 -11.73 -15.89 1.77
C TRP A 201 -11.97 -16.64 3.09
N SER A 202 -11.54 -17.90 3.18
CA SER A 202 -11.84 -18.79 4.30
C SER A 202 -11.29 -18.28 5.62
N TYR A 203 -10.08 -17.70 5.60
CA TYR A 203 -9.45 -17.11 6.78
C TYR A 203 -9.71 -15.60 6.93
N SER A 204 -10.58 -15.02 6.11
CA SER A 204 -10.98 -13.60 6.19
C SER A 204 -9.80 -12.61 6.10
N HIS A 205 -8.79 -12.93 5.31
CA HIS A 205 -7.57 -12.11 5.20
C HIS A 205 -7.88 -10.66 4.77
N SER A 206 -8.85 -10.45 3.86
CA SER A 206 -9.26 -9.11 3.44
C SER A 206 -9.86 -8.29 4.60
N SER A 207 -10.63 -8.92 5.50
CA SER A 207 -11.18 -8.25 6.68
C SER A 207 -10.08 -7.87 7.68
N PHE A 208 -9.04 -8.69 7.78
CA PHE A 208 -7.89 -8.40 8.62
C PHE A 208 -7.07 -7.23 8.08
N SER A 209 -6.79 -7.22 6.77
CA SER A 209 -6.17 -6.07 6.09
C SER A 209 -7.00 -4.79 6.29
N PHE A 210 -8.32 -4.88 6.16
CA PHE A 210 -9.22 -3.76 6.44
C PHE A 210 -9.10 -3.27 7.89
N ALA A 211 -9.12 -4.17 8.87
CA ALA A 211 -8.98 -3.80 10.28
C ALA A 211 -7.64 -3.10 10.59
N THR A 212 -6.54 -3.56 9.97
CA THR A 212 -5.24 -2.88 10.13
C THR A 212 -5.22 -1.48 9.52
N ASN A 213 -5.88 -1.27 8.39
CA ASN A 213 -6.02 0.06 7.77
C ASN A 213 -6.90 0.98 8.64
N ALA A 214 -8.02 0.47 9.16
CA ALA A 214 -8.89 1.22 10.06
C ALA A 214 -8.16 1.63 11.35
N LEU A 215 -7.31 0.75 11.89
CA LEU A 215 -6.46 1.07 13.04
C LEU A 215 -5.43 2.15 12.69
N ALA A 216 -4.78 2.07 11.53
CA ALA A 216 -3.82 3.08 11.07
C ALA A 216 -4.48 4.46 10.91
N ASN A 217 -5.68 4.51 10.32
CA ASN A 217 -6.47 5.73 10.21
C ASN A 217 -6.90 6.26 11.58
N ALA A 218 -7.36 5.40 12.50
CA ALA A 218 -7.68 5.81 13.87
C ALA A 218 -6.46 6.43 14.56
N CYS A 219 -5.28 5.82 14.44
CA CYS A 219 -4.02 6.37 14.94
C CYS A 219 -3.68 7.73 14.31
N PHE A 220 -3.89 7.89 12.99
CA PHE A 220 -3.70 9.16 12.30
C PHE A 220 -4.62 10.26 12.83
N MET A 221 -5.91 9.96 13.01
CA MET A 221 -6.90 10.91 13.51
C MET A 221 -6.64 11.29 14.96
N LEU A 222 -6.27 10.33 15.81
CA LEU A 222 -5.88 10.60 17.20
C LEU A 222 -4.61 11.45 17.30
N THR A 223 -3.61 11.16 16.46
CA THR A 223 -2.36 11.94 16.41
C THR A 223 -2.63 13.35 15.90
N SER A 224 -3.51 13.50 14.90
CA SER A 224 -3.95 14.79 14.38
C SER A 224 -4.65 15.62 15.47
N MET A 225 -5.56 14.99 16.22
CA MET A 225 -6.22 15.61 17.36
C MET A 225 -5.23 16.03 18.45
N TRP A 226 -4.25 15.18 18.79
CA TRP A 226 -3.20 15.49 19.77
C TRP A 226 -2.26 16.62 19.32
N SER A 227 -2.01 16.72 18.02
CA SER A 227 -1.08 17.71 17.45
C SER A 227 -1.69 19.12 17.36
N TYR A 228 -3.01 19.23 17.39
CA TYR A 228 -3.70 20.51 17.26
C TYR A 228 -3.41 21.42 18.47
N GLY A 229 -2.71 22.54 18.23
CA GLY A 229 -2.36 23.49 19.29
C GLY A 229 -1.28 23.00 20.27
N ASN A 230 -0.57 21.91 19.96
CA ASN A 230 0.44 21.35 20.86
C ASN A 230 1.74 22.20 20.85
N ARG A 231 2.09 22.76 22.01
CA ARG A 231 3.27 23.63 22.17
C ARG A 231 4.59 22.91 21.94
N GLU A 232 4.70 21.64 22.32
CA GLU A 232 5.93 20.87 22.16
C GLU A 232 6.32 20.75 20.68
N ILE A 233 5.32 20.61 19.79
CA ILE A 233 5.55 20.61 18.35
C ILE A 233 6.09 21.97 17.91
N TYR A 234 5.51 23.07 18.37
CA TYR A 234 5.97 24.41 18.00
C TYR A 234 7.38 24.72 18.51
N ASP A 235 7.72 24.22 19.70
CA ASP A 235 9.05 24.36 20.28
C ASP A 235 10.10 23.55 19.51
N ILE A 236 9.79 22.33 19.06
CA ILE A 236 10.67 21.50 18.21
C ILE A 236 11.02 22.22 16.90
N PHE A 237 10.06 22.93 16.31
CA PHE A 237 10.25 23.68 15.08
C PHE A 237 10.69 25.14 15.30
N SER A 238 10.93 25.55 16.56
CA SER A 238 11.40 26.90 16.94
C SER A 238 10.46 28.03 16.49
N PHE A 239 9.14 27.87 16.63
CA PHE A 239 8.20 28.97 16.36
C PHE A 239 8.34 30.12 17.36
N ASN A 240 8.24 31.34 16.87
CA ASN A 240 8.35 32.54 17.69
C ASN A 240 7.11 32.69 18.59
N GLN A 241 7.32 32.82 19.90
CA GLN A 241 6.22 33.00 20.86
C GLN A 241 5.48 34.33 20.70
N ASN A 242 6.12 35.35 20.12
CA ASN A 242 5.51 36.65 19.83
C ASN A 242 4.66 36.64 18.54
N ASP A 243 4.78 35.61 17.70
CA ASP A 243 3.97 35.40 16.50
C ASP A 243 3.49 33.92 16.44
N PRO A 244 2.58 33.52 17.35
CA PRO A 244 2.21 32.12 17.49
C PRO A 244 1.50 31.60 16.23
N PRO A 245 1.81 30.37 15.78
CA PRO A 245 1.15 29.77 14.64
C PRO A 245 -0.31 29.43 14.95
N HIS A 246 -1.12 29.29 13.91
CA HIS A 246 -2.47 28.73 14.04
C HIS A 246 -2.39 27.29 14.60
N PRO A 247 -3.31 26.85 15.49
CA PRO A 247 -3.31 25.50 16.06
C PRO A 247 -3.19 24.35 15.04
N ILE A 248 -3.82 24.51 13.87
CA ILE A 248 -3.77 23.54 12.75
C ILE A 248 -2.35 23.28 12.23
N ILE A 249 -1.43 24.23 12.38
CA ILE A 249 -0.04 24.08 11.90
C ILE A 249 0.63 22.90 12.60
N GLY A 250 0.28 22.61 13.87
CA GLY A 250 0.80 21.45 14.59
C GLY A 250 0.36 20.14 13.93
N VAL A 251 -0.88 20.08 13.44
CA VAL A 251 -1.41 18.94 12.68
C VAL A 251 -0.69 18.78 11.34
N LEU A 252 -0.46 19.88 10.61
CA LEU A 252 0.25 19.85 9.32
C LEU A 252 1.69 19.36 9.48
N LEU A 253 2.43 19.91 10.44
CA LEU A 253 3.80 19.51 10.73
C LEU A 253 3.87 18.05 11.18
N SER A 254 2.95 17.63 12.04
CA SER A 254 2.90 16.25 12.52
C SER A 254 2.58 15.25 11.42
N SER A 255 1.62 15.59 10.56
CA SER A 255 1.27 14.77 9.39
C SER A 255 2.44 14.65 8.40
N LYS A 256 3.28 15.70 8.29
CA LYS A 256 4.39 15.73 7.35
C LYS A 256 5.65 15.05 7.87
N TYR A 257 5.98 15.22 9.14
CA TYR A 257 7.27 14.79 9.70
C TYR A 257 7.17 13.60 10.65
N PHE A 258 6.12 13.54 11.49
CA PHE A 258 5.97 12.45 12.46
C PHE A 258 5.23 11.25 11.85
N PHE A 259 4.14 11.49 11.11
CA PHE A 259 3.32 10.40 10.59
C PHE A 259 4.01 9.46 9.60
N PRO A 260 4.90 9.91 8.68
CA PRO A 260 5.62 8.98 7.80
C PRO A 260 6.48 7.95 8.54
N ILE A 261 7.02 8.30 9.71
CA ILE A 261 7.80 7.36 10.54
C ILE A 261 6.87 6.25 11.06
N LEU A 262 5.72 6.63 11.63
CA LEU A 262 4.69 5.69 12.07
C LEU A 262 4.13 4.87 10.89
N GLY A 263 3.93 5.51 9.73
CA GLY A 263 3.45 4.86 8.51
C GLY A 263 4.43 3.81 7.98
N GLY A 264 5.73 4.10 8.01
CA GLY A 264 6.77 3.12 7.64
C GLY A 264 6.74 1.89 8.55
N PHE A 265 6.60 2.11 9.86
CA PHE A 265 6.44 1.03 10.84
C PHE A 265 5.22 0.16 10.56
N LEU A 266 4.04 0.77 10.40
CA LEU A 266 2.78 0.07 10.12
C LEU A 266 2.84 -0.68 8.78
N THR A 267 3.52 -0.11 7.78
CA THR A 267 3.76 -0.76 6.49
C THR A 267 4.58 -2.04 6.64
N GLY A 268 5.68 -1.98 7.40
CA GLY A 268 6.51 -3.16 7.68
C GLY A 268 5.73 -4.24 8.41
N PHE A 269 4.98 -3.87 9.45
CA PHE A 269 4.11 -4.79 10.18
C PHE A 269 3.08 -5.46 9.27
N ARG A 270 2.40 -4.68 8.42
CA ARG A 270 1.43 -5.20 7.43
C ARG A 270 2.09 -6.13 6.41
N GLY A 271 3.33 -5.86 6.02
CA GLY A 271 4.10 -6.73 5.13
C GLY A 271 4.32 -8.12 5.73
N SER A 272 4.80 -8.19 6.97
CA SER A 272 4.97 -9.45 7.70
C SER A 272 3.65 -10.22 7.84
N LEU A 273 2.57 -9.49 8.07
CA LEU A 273 1.22 -10.03 8.17
C LEU A 273 0.73 -10.63 6.85
N SER A 274 1.01 -9.93 5.75
CA SER A 274 0.69 -10.41 4.41
C SER A 274 1.36 -11.75 4.13
N TYR A 275 2.65 -11.90 4.46
CA TYR A 275 3.35 -13.18 4.29
C TYR A 275 2.68 -14.33 5.04
N PHE A 276 2.22 -14.10 6.28
CA PHE A 276 1.47 -15.10 7.02
C PHE A 276 0.18 -15.49 6.31
N CYS A 277 -0.56 -14.49 5.80
CA CYS A 277 -1.78 -14.72 5.01
C CYS A 277 -1.50 -15.55 3.74
N GLU A 278 -0.42 -15.27 3.02
CA GLU A 278 -0.02 -16.05 1.83
C GLU A 278 0.27 -17.51 2.18
N PHE A 279 1.08 -17.77 3.23
CA PHE A 279 1.38 -19.13 3.64
C PHE A 279 0.14 -19.89 4.14
N ALA A 280 -0.78 -19.19 4.80
CA ALA A 280 -2.05 -19.78 5.21
C ALA A 280 -2.93 -20.14 4.00
N ALA A 281 -2.99 -19.28 2.98
CA ALA A 281 -3.71 -19.52 1.73
C ALA A 281 -3.11 -20.70 0.94
N ASP A 282 -1.78 -20.78 0.83
CA ASP A 282 -1.09 -21.94 0.25
C ASP A 282 -1.41 -23.23 1.02
N GLY A 283 -1.38 -23.15 2.35
CA GLY A 283 -1.77 -24.27 3.22
C GLY A 283 -3.22 -24.72 3.01
N PHE A 284 -4.13 -23.80 2.68
CA PHE A 284 -5.51 -24.13 2.32
C PHE A 284 -5.58 -24.91 1.00
N ALA A 285 -4.90 -24.44 -0.05
CA ALA A 285 -4.83 -25.15 -1.33
C ALA A 285 -4.22 -26.55 -1.20
N VAL A 286 -3.18 -26.71 -0.37
CA VAL A 286 -2.57 -28.01 -0.05
C VAL A 286 -3.58 -28.93 0.65
N LYS A 287 -4.34 -28.43 1.64
CA LYS A 287 -5.39 -29.21 2.32
C LYS A 287 -6.50 -29.66 1.37
N MET A 288 -6.76 -28.90 0.30
CA MET A 288 -7.70 -29.30 -0.74
C MET A 288 -7.17 -30.39 -1.69
N GLY A 289 -5.87 -30.72 -1.60
CA GLY A 289 -5.18 -31.71 -2.41
C GLY A 289 -4.52 -31.13 -3.67
N LEU A 290 -4.37 -29.80 -3.77
CA LEU A 290 -3.95 -29.09 -4.99
C LEU A 290 -2.53 -28.51 -4.89
N GLY A 291 -1.70 -29.01 -3.97
CA GLY A 291 -0.37 -28.46 -3.72
C GLY A 291 0.61 -28.61 -4.88
N THR A 292 0.51 -29.69 -5.66
CA THR A 292 1.38 -29.94 -6.81
C THR A 292 1.06 -29.00 -7.96
N GLU A 293 -0.24 -28.81 -8.21
CA GLU A 293 -0.81 -27.91 -9.20
C GLU A 293 -0.48 -26.46 -8.85
N LEU A 294 -0.63 -26.05 -7.59
CA LEU A 294 -0.28 -24.71 -7.12
C LEU A 294 1.20 -24.41 -7.35
N ARG A 295 2.09 -25.35 -7.00
CA ARG A 295 3.53 -25.23 -7.25
C ARG A 295 3.81 -25.04 -8.75
N ARG A 296 3.16 -25.82 -9.61
CA ARG A 296 3.31 -25.70 -11.07
C ARG A 296 2.81 -24.34 -11.58
N SER A 297 1.67 -23.86 -11.08
CA SER A 297 1.13 -22.52 -11.39
C SER A 297 2.11 -21.41 -11.03
N LEU A 298 2.70 -21.44 -9.83
CA LEU A 298 3.67 -20.44 -9.37
C LEU A 298 4.95 -20.44 -10.23
N ILE A 299 5.47 -21.61 -10.60
CA ILE A 299 6.64 -21.71 -11.51
C ILE A 299 6.30 -21.14 -12.89
N ASN A 300 5.12 -21.44 -13.42
CA ASN A 300 4.68 -20.92 -14.71
C ASN A 300 4.51 -19.39 -14.67
N LEU A 301 3.92 -18.84 -13.61
CA LEU A 301 3.77 -17.40 -13.42
C LEU A 301 5.11 -16.69 -13.32
N THR A 302 6.02 -17.16 -12.46
CA THR A 302 7.35 -16.57 -12.27
C THR A 302 8.22 -16.62 -13.53
N SER A 303 8.04 -17.64 -14.38
CA SER A 303 8.74 -17.73 -15.67
C SER A 303 8.27 -16.71 -16.72
N ARG A 304 7.07 -16.13 -16.55
CA ARG A 304 6.43 -15.25 -17.54
C ARG A 304 6.29 -13.81 -17.09
N ILE A 305 6.21 -13.57 -15.78
CA ILE A 305 6.36 -12.23 -15.22
C ILE A 305 7.81 -11.85 -15.47
N LYS A 306 8.03 -11.01 -16.50
CA LYS A 306 9.29 -10.28 -16.59
C LYS A 306 9.39 -9.54 -15.27
N CYS A 307 10.36 -9.90 -14.44
CA CYS A 307 10.67 -9.14 -13.24
C CYS A 307 11.04 -7.74 -13.73
N SER A 308 10.03 -6.88 -13.89
CA SER A 308 10.25 -5.55 -14.39
C SER A 308 11.13 -4.90 -13.33
N GLN A 309 12.20 -4.29 -13.80
CA GLN A 309 12.98 -3.35 -13.00
C GLN A 309 12.00 -2.25 -12.55
N ALA A 310 11.28 -2.49 -11.47
CA ALA A 310 10.27 -1.60 -10.91
C ALA A 310 10.96 -0.54 -10.05
N TRP A 311 11.95 0.12 -10.65
CA TRP A 311 12.38 1.46 -10.32
C TRP A 311 11.98 2.36 -11.49
N THR A 312 10.72 2.31 -11.91
CA THR A 312 10.19 3.28 -12.87
C THR A 312 9.81 4.56 -12.13
N LEU A 313 9.93 5.69 -12.83
CA LEU A 313 9.68 7.06 -12.37
C LEU A 313 8.36 7.24 -11.59
N GLY A 314 7.36 6.36 -11.78
CA GLY A 314 6.08 6.36 -11.07
C GLY A 314 6.19 6.08 -9.57
N THR A 315 7.16 5.28 -9.12
CA THR A 315 7.42 5.04 -7.69
C THR A 315 8.03 6.28 -7.02
N LEU A 316 8.79 7.08 -7.78
CA LEU A 316 9.35 8.37 -7.37
C LEU A 316 8.29 9.50 -7.38
N LEU A 317 7.27 9.41 -8.22
CA LEU A 317 6.22 10.42 -8.38
C LEU A 317 4.99 10.19 -7.49
N GLY A 318 4.93 9.07 -6.76
CA GLY A 318 3.76 8.71 -5.96
C GLY A 318 2.58 8.34 -6.86
N SER A 319 2.17 7.08 -6.84
CA SER A 319 1.00 6.60 -7.57
C SER A 319 -0.27 7.33 -7.09
N VAL A 320 -0.70 8.35 -7.82
CA VAL A 320 -2.05 8.91 -7.72
C VAL A 320 -2.68 8.80 -9.10
N ASP A 321 -3.56 7.83 -9.27
CA ASP A 321 -4.43 7.75 -10.43
C ASP A 321 -5.57 8.79 -10.26
N THR A 322 -5.29 10.03 -10.67
CA THR A 322 -6.06 11.23 -10.33
C THR A 322 -7.45 11.34 -10.99
N GLN A 323 -7.81 10.50 -11.95
CA GLN A 323 -9.01 10.72 -12.77
C GLN A 323 -10.33 10.26 -12.13
N VAL A 324 -10.32 9.29 -11.22
CA VAL A 324 -11.55 8.65 -10.73
C VAL A 324 -12.18 9.40 -9.54
N TRP A 325 -11.38 10.14 -8.76
CA TRP A 325 -11.80 10.71 -7.48
C TRP A 325 -12.59 12.04 -7.55
N PHE A 326 -12.38 12.86 -8.59
CA PHE A 326 -12.92 14.23 -8.62
C PHE A 326 -14.39 14.33 -9.02
N SER A 327 -14.94 13.34 -9.72
CA SER A 327 -16.32 13.39 -10.23
C SER A 327 -17.37 13.12 -9.13
N GLY A 328 -17.07 12.26 -8.15
CA GLY A 328 -18.02 11.88 -7.10
C GLY A 328 -18.17 12.87 -5.95
N LEU A 329 -17.10 13.62 -5.63
CA LEU A 329 -17.03 14.48 -4.43
C LEU A 329 -17.96 15.70 -4.50
N LYS A 330 -18.29 16.17 -5.72
CA LYS A 330 -19.09 17.38 -5.96
C LYS A 330 -20.57 17.22 -5.55
N SER A 331 -21.11 16.00 -5.59
CA SER A 331 -22.54 15.76 -5.32
C SER A 331 -22.90 15.62 -3.84
N TYR A 332 -21.89 15.47 -2.97
CA TYR A 332 -22.09 14.97 -1.60
C TYR A 332 -22.02 16.08 -0.53
N LEU A 333 -21.41 17.21 -0.87
CA LEU A 333 -21.14 18.33 0.05
C LEU A 333 -22.36 19.20 0.37
N ASP A 334 -23.50 18.98 -0.29
CA ASP A 334 -24.67 19.86 -0.16
C ASP A 334 -25.47 19.69 1.14
N LYS A 335 -25.25 18.65 1.97
CA LYS A 335 -26.36 18.19 2.85
C LYS A 335 -26.23 18.19 4.38
N MET A 336 -25.08 18.20 5.06
CA MET A 336 -25.15 17.92 6.52
C MET A 336 -24.11 18.63 7.38
N LEU A 337 -24.60 19.55 8.23
CA LEU A 337 -23.96 20.06 9.45
C LEU A 337 -24.82 19.63 10.66
N ILE A 338 -24.18 19.50 11.86
CA ILE A 338 -24.62 19.89 13.24
C ILE A 338 -24.32 18.82 14.36
N VAL A 339 -23.56 19.26 15.41
CA VAL A 339 -23.25 18.75 16.82
C VAL A 339 -22.35 17.50 17.00
N GLY A 340 -21.42 17.32 17.98
CA GLY A 340 -20.82 18.11 19.09
C GLY A 340 -20.36 17.24 20.31
N CYS A 341 -19.18 17.54 20.91
CA CYS A 341 -18.68 17.30 22.31
C CYS A 341 -17.90 16.02 22.81
N SER A 342 -16.60 16.24 23.13
CA SER A 342 -15.78 16.11 24.39
C SER A 342 -15.04 14.84 24.88
N LYS A 343 -13.69 14.96 24.91
CA LYS A 343 -12.61 14.66 25.92
C LYS A 343 -12.40 13.26 26.58
N VAL A 344 -11.31 12.56 26.20
CA VAL A 344 -10.49 11.54 26.94
C VAL A 344 -9.10 11.41 26.24
N ASN A 345 -7.94 11.01 26.78
CA ASN A 345 -7.18 11.16 28.04
C ASN A 345 -5.72 10.70 27.73
N ARG A 346 -4.69 11.33 28.31
CA ARG A 346 -3.27 11.32 27.88
C ARG A 346 -2.50 9.99 28.04
N THR A 347 -3.04 9.03 28.80
CA THR A 347 -2.36 7.78 29.15
C THR A 347 -2.26 6.79 27.97
N PHE A 348 -3.18 6.88 27.01
CA PHE A 348 -3.22 6.02 25.83
C PHE A 348 -2.08 6.32 24.85
N ILE A 349 -1.72 7.60 24.72
CA ILE A 349 -0.69 8.08 23.77
C ILE A 349 0.71 7.64 24.22
N ALA A 350 0.99 7.66 25.52
CA ALA A 350 2.28 7.21 26.07
C ALA A 350 2.51 5.69 25.87
N ALA A 351 1.45 4.88 25.95
CA ALA A 351 1.54 3.44 25.75
C ALA A 351 1.86 3.06 24.28
N ILE A 352 1.26 3.77 23.31
CA ILE A 352 1.54 3.58 21.88
C ILE A 352 3.01 3.91 21.56
N PHE A 353 3.51 5.03 22.11
CA PHE A 353 4.87 5.48 21.83
C PHE A 353 5.94 4.51 22.37
N GLY A 354 5.72 3.95 23.56
CA GLY A 354 6.62 2.93 24.13
C GLY A 354 6.63 1.61 23.34
N PHE A 355 5.49 1.20 22.79
CA PHE A 355 5.38 0.00 21.97
C PHE A 355 6.13 0.14 20.63
N CYS A 356 6.02 1.29 19.96
CA CYS A 356 6.72 1.55 18.69
C CYS A 356 8.25 1.47 18.80
N LEU A 357 8.83 1.96 19.90
CA LEU A 357 10.29 1.92 20.13
C LEU A 357 10.83 0.49 20.28
N CYS A 358 10.11 -0.39 20.98
CA CYS A 358 10.52 -1.79 21.17
C CYS A 358 10.55 -2.57 19.85
N VAL A 359 9.59 -2.33 18.96
CA VAL A 359 9.51 -3.07 17.69
C VAL A 359 10.54 -2.55 16.67
N HIS A 360 10.88 -1.26 16.68
CA HIS A 360 12.00 -0.75 15.88
C HIS A 360 13.36 -1.32 16.32
N ALA A 361 13.58 -1.52 17.63
CA ALA A 361 14.78 -2.20 18.12
C ALA A 361 14.86 -3.67 17.65
N LEU A 362 13.71 -4.34 17.46
CA LEU A 362 13.63 -5.70 16.92
C LEU A 362 13.85 -5.73 15.40
N GLN A 363 13.35 -4.76 14.63
CA GLN A 363 13.53 -4.70 13.18
C GLN A 363 14.95 -4.32 12.74
N ALA A 364 15.71 -3.61 13.57
CA ALA A 364 17.13 -3.33 13.32
C ALA A 364 18.02 -4.59 13.28
N THR A 365 17.47 -5.79 13.57
CA THR A 365 18.19 -7.07 13.53
C THR A 365 17.87 -7.99 12.34
N SER A 366 17.11 -7.55 11.32
CA SER A 366 16.78 -8.39 10.16
C SER A 366 17.67 -8.14 8.93
N PHE A 367 18.58 -9.09 8.69
CA PHE A 367 19.29 -9.51 7.46
C PHE A 367 19.31 -8.56 6.24
N THR A 368 20.50 -8.04 5.93
CA THR A 368 20.89 -7.55 4.61
C THR A 368 21.59 -8.67 3.82
N LEU A 369 21.11 -8.98 2.61
CA LEU A 369 21.88 -9.77 1.64
C LEU A 369 23.14 -8.98 1.26
N SER A 370 24.29 -9.65 1.22
CA SER A 370 25.56 -9.00 0.87
C SER A 370 25.57 -8.58 -0.60
N GLU A 371 26.24 -7.47 -0.92
CA GLU A 371 26.36 -6.97 -2.30
C GLU A 371 26.95 -8.01 -3.27
N GLU A 372 27.76 -8.94 -2.75
CA GLU A 372 28.33 -10.06 -3.50
C GLU A 372 27.26 -11.01 -4.05
N ALA A 373 26.19 -11.28 -3.28
CA ALA A 373 25.09 -12.14 -3.72
C ALA A 373 24.26 -11.50 -4.84
N ILE A 374 24.17 -10.17 -4.86
CA ILE A 374 23.45 -9.40 -5.88
C ILE A 374 24.24 -9.39 -7.20
N GLN A 375 25.57 -9.29 -7.15
CA GLN A 375 26.42 -9.36 -8.33
C GLN A 375 26.47 -10.75 -8.96
N GLU A 376 26.48 -11.83 -8.17
CA GLU A 376 26.40 -13.20 -8.70
C GLU A 376 25.08 -13.45 -9.45
N LEU A 377 23.95 -12.93 -8.95
CA LEU A 377 22.64 -13.06 -9.59
C LEU A 377 22.53 -12.28 -10.91
N GLN A 378 23.24 -11.16 -11.05
CA GLN A 378 23.25 -10.35 -12.28
C GLN A 378 24.20 -10.90 -13.35
N ALA A 379 25.19 -11.71 -12.96
CA ALA A 379 26.18 -12.29 -13.86
C ALA A 379 25.79 -13.65 -14.44
N MET A 380 24.65 -14.23 -14.05
CA MET A 380 24.22 -15.56 -14.50
C MET A 380 23.72 -15.56 -15.96
N ASP A 381 24.56 -16.10 -16.86
CA ASP A 381 24.21 -16.43 -18.25
C ASP A 381 23.04 -17.44 -18.31
N PRO A 382 22.11 -17.35 -19.27
CA PRO A 382 20.95 -18.27 -19.37
C PRO A 382 21.32 -19.74 -19.52
N SER A 383 22.57 -20.06 -19.88
CA SER A 383 23.12 -21.42 -19.85
C SER A 383 23.32 -21.92 -18.41
N ALA A 384 23.74 -21.06 -17.47
CA ALA A 384 23.93 -21.40 -16.06
C ALA A 384 22.60 -21.63 -15.33
N THR A 385 21.52 -20.93 -15.71
CA THR A 385 20.18 -21.22 -15.17
C THR A 385 19.66 -22.57 -15.66
N ARG A 386 19.99 -22.96 -16.90
CA ARG A 386 19.72 -24.30 -17.43
C ARG A 386 20.58 -25.37 -16.77
N GLU A 387 21.84 -25.07 -16.50
CA GLU A 387 22.78 -25.98 -15.83
C GLU A 387 22.41 -26.14 -14.35
N LEU A 388 22.03 -25.08 -13.65
CA LEU A 388 21.50 -25.13 -12.29
C LEU A 388 20.16 -25.88 -12.24
N ALA A 389 19.26 -25.62 -13.19
CA ALA A 389 18.02 -26.38 -13.32
C ALA A 389 18.28 -27.86 -13.63
N TYR A 390 19.26 -28.18 -14.49
CA TYR A 390 19.68 -29.54 -14.81
C TYR A 390 20.32 -30.22 -13.60
N ILE A 391 21.22 -29.56 -12.88
CA ILE A 391 21.86 -30.05 -11.65
C ILE A 391 20.82 -30.28 -10.55
N LEU A 392 19.84 -29.39 -10.39
CA LEU A 392 18.72 -29.57 -9.45
C LEU A 392 17.81 -30.72 -9.87
N LEU A 393 17.57 -30.91 -11.17
CA LEU A 393 16.80 -32.03 -11.71
C LEU A 393 17.54 -33.36 -11.53
N GLU A 394 18.86 -33.37 -11.72
CA GLU A 394 19.73 -34.55 -11.56
C GLU A 394 19.90 -34.91 -10.08
N ALA A 395 20.03 -33.91 -9.20
CA ALA A 395 20.01 -34.07 -7.75
C ALA A 395 18.66 -34.59 -7.24
N ALA A 396 17.55 -34.20 -7.87
CA ALA A 396 16.21 -34.71 -7.56
C ALA A 396 15.98 -36.14 -8.09
N LYS A 397 16.64 -36.53 -9.19
CA LYS A 397 16.58 -37.90 -9.75
C LYS A 397 17.47 -38.90 -9.00
N GLY A 398 18.56 -38.44 -8.38
CA GLY A 398 19.48 -39.26 -7.59
C GLY A 398 18.98 -39.52 -6.16
N ALA A 399 17.93 -40.32 -6.00
CA ALA A 399 17.50 -40.79 -4.69
C ALA A 399 18.54 -41.73 -4.06
N GLN A 400 19.44 -41.16 -3.27
CA GLN A 400 20.00 -41.67 -2.01
C GLN A 400 21.24 -40.85 -1.64
N LYS A 401 21.17 -40.05 -0.56
CA LYS A 401 22.20 -39.96 0.51
C LYS A 401 21.97 -38.80 1.49
N THR A 402 21.77 -39.21 2.75
CA THR A 402 21.96 -38.55 4.05
C THR A 402 21.56 -37.07 4.24
N HIS A 403 20.59 -36.89 5.16
CA HIS A 403 20.07 -35.62 5.70
C HIS A 403 21.14 -34.55 5.99
N LYS A 404 22.36 -34.95 6.36
CA LYS A 404 23.48 -34.05 6.66
C LYS A 404 23.95 -33.23 5.44
N ARG A 405 24.01 -33.84 4.25
CA ARG A 405 24.47 -33.18 3.02
C ARG A 405 23.44 -32.18 2.50
N ASN A 406 22.15 -32.49 2.62
CA ASN A 406 21.07 -31.56 2.24
C ASN A 406 21.02 -30.34 3.17
N SER A 407 21.25 -30.52 4.47
CA SER A 407 21.36 -29.39 5.40
C SER A 407 22.60 -28.54 5.15
N GLU A 408 23.74 -29.14 4.77
CA GLU A 408 24.95 -28.39 4.43
C GLU A 408 24.77 -27.57 3.14
N ILE A 409 24.12 -28.13 2.11
CA ILE A 409 23.82 -27.42 0.85
C ILE A 409 22.82 -26.28 1.09
N ILE A 410 21.77 -26.50 1.88
CA ILE A 410 20.79 -25.46 2.23
C ILE A 410 21.45 -24.36 3.08
N ASN A 411 22.32 -24.72 4.04
CA ASN A 411 23.05 -23.75 4.85
C ASN A 411 24.06 -22.94 4.01
N SER A 412 24.71 -23.56 3.02
CA SER A 412 25.63 -22.86 2.10
C SER A 412 24.90 -21.99 1.06
N LEU A 413 23.71 -22.39 0.59
CA LEU A 413 22.91 -21.61 -0.37
C LEU A 413 22.14 -20.45 0.29
N LEU A 414 21.75 -20.58 1.56
CA LEU A 414 20.92 -19.58 2.25
C LEU A 414 21.69 -18.77 3.31
N GLY A 415 22.93 -19.13 3.63
CA GLY A 415 23.76 -18.41 4.61
C GLY A 415 23.20 -18.39 6.05
N LEU A 416 22.32 -19.33 6.40
CA LEU A 416 21.58 -19.29 7.68
C LEU A 416 22.44 -19.81 8.86
N PRO A 417 22.49 -19.09 10.00
CA PRO A 417 23.12 -19.58 11.22
C PRO A 417 22.40 -20.83 11.75
N LYS A 418 23.19 -21.82 12.19
CA LYS A 418 22.73 -23.15 12.65
C LYS A 418 21.60 -23.11 13.70
N VAL A 419 21.54 -22.06 14.52
CA VAL A 419 20.54 -21.85 15.58
C VAL A 419 19.11 -21.69 15.04
N LEU A 420 18.92 -21.06 13.87
CA LEU A 420 17.58 -20.88 13.27
C LEU A 420 17.00 -22.19 12.73
N ASN A 421 17.86 -23.16 12.39
CA ASN A 421 17.45 -24.46 11.88
C ASN A 421 17.01 -25.40 13.02
N ASP A 422 17.60 -25.26 14.21
CA ASP A 422 17.21 -26.03 15.40
C ASP A 422 15.92 -25.51 16.05
N ALA A 423 15.51 -24.26 15.79
CA ALA A 423 14.24 -23.70 16.26
C ALA A 423 13.03 -24.04 15.36
N GLY A 424 13.29 -24.48 14.12
CA GLY A 424 12.26 -24.88 13.16
C GLY A 424 11.98 -26.40 13.10
N ARG A 425 12.83 -27.22 13.72
CA ARG A 425 12.53 -28.62 14.02
C ARG A 425 11.67 -28.71 15.27
#